data_AF-A0A8C6NH26-F1
#
_entry.id   AF-A0A8C6NH26-F1
#
_cell.length_a   1.000
_cell.length_b   1.000
_cell.length_c   1.000
_cell.angle_alpha   90.00
_cell.angle_beta   90.00
_cell.angle_gamma   90.00
#
_symmetry.space_group_name_H-M   'P 1'
#
loop_
_entity.id
_entity.type
_entity.pdbx_description
1 polymer ?
#
loop_
_entity_poly.entity_id
_entity_poly.type
_entity_poly.pdbx_seq_one_letter_code
_entity_poly.pdbx_strand_id
1 'polypeptide(L)'
;MSLRFTDEEFQSAWRELDEPQLAGGWELFTETMGVQIYRLYDKETGLYEYKVFGGLSSCTPELCADVYMDLMYRKHWDGYVKELYEKDFGGQTAIYWEVKYPFPLSNRDVSFSSHIYHFGFIFSCFYSQDYFSLQFKLQYVYVRERRDLDVDGRKIWVILARSCPELPCAEKSGVLRVRDYKQSFALESDGAAGTKVFMNYFDNPGGTIPTWLVNWAAKSGVPGFLKDMQKACSGYKHYYQHK
;
A
#
# COMPACT_ATOMS: atom_id res chain seq x y z
N MET A 1 10.14 -11.65 -18.70
CA MET A 1 8.66 -11.69 -18.62
C MET A 1 8.13 -10.32 -19.00
N SER A 2 6.96 -10.22 -19.63
CA SER A 2 6.37 -8.92 -19.92
C SER A 2 5.99 -8.23 -18.61
N LEU A 3 6.52 -7.03 -18.35
CA LEU A 3 6.11 -6.19 -17.23
C LEU A 3 4.68 -5.66 -17.38
N ARG A 4 4.08 -5.77 -18.56
CA ARG A 4 2.72 -5.29 -18.85
C ARG A 4 1.67 -6.17 -18.20
N PHE A 5 0.59 -5.55 -17.78
CA PHE A 5 -0.59 -6.22 -17.26
C PHE A 5 -1.53 -6.65 -18.41
N THR A 6 -2.18 -7.79 -18.23
CA THR A 6 -3.11 -8.39 -19.18
C THR A 6 -4.51 -7.78 -19.04
N ASP A 7 -5.31 -7.86 -20.10
CA ASP A 7 -6.70 -7.38 -20.06
C ASP A 7 -7.55 -8.13 -19.03
N GLU A 8 -7.26 -9.41 -18.81
CA GLU A 8 -7.92 -10.25 -17.80
C GLU A 8 -7.67 -9.75 -16.38
N GLU A 9 -6.46 -9.27 -16.06
CA GLU A 9 -6.15 -8.69 -14.75
C GLU A 9 -6.95 -7.40 -14.51
N PHE A 10 -7.06 -6.54 -15.53
CA PHE A 10 -7.89 -5.33 -15.46
C PHE A 10 -9.37 -5.68 -15.30
N GLN A 11 -9.86 -6.69 -16.02
CA GLN A 11 -11.23 -7.16 -15.93
C GLN A 11 -11.56 -7.73 -14.54
N SER A 12 -10.66 -8.55 -14.00
CA SER A 12 -10.81 -9.13 -12.67
C SER A 12 -10.96 -8.04 -11.60
N ALA A 13 -10.11 -7.00 -11.67
CA ALA A 13 -10.12 -5.92 -10.70
C ALA A 13 -11.44 -5.14 -10.66
N TRP A 14 -12.02 -4.78 -11.81
CA TRP A 14 -13.30 -4.05 -11.78
C TRP A 14 -14.51 -4.97 -11.54
N ARG A 15 -14.45 -6.27 -11.87
CA ARG A 15 -15.53 -7.20 -11.50
C ARG A 15 -15.69 -7.31 -9.98
N GLU A 16 -14.59 -7.29 -9.24
CA GLU A 16 -14.64 -7.27 -7.79
C GLU A 16 -15.20 -5.95 -7.22
N LEU A 17 -15.07 -4.84 -7.95
CA LEU A 17 -15.75 -3.59 -7.60
C LEU A 17 -17.28 -3.77 -7.63
N ASP A 18 -17.80 -4.55 -8.57
CA ASP A 18 -19.24 -4.83 -8.71
C ASP A 18 -19.73 -5.89 -7.74
N GLU A 19 -19.06 -7.05 -7.73
CA GLU A 19 -19.42 -8.20 -6.92
C GLU A 19 -18.22 -8.65 -6.07
N PRO A 20 -18.20 -8.29 -4.78
CA PRO A 20 -17.14 -8.68 -3.86
C PRO A 20 -16.94 -10.19 -3.80
N GLN A 21 -15.76 -10.68 -4.21
CA GLN A 21 -15.44 -12.11 -4.17
C GLN A 21 -14.86 -12.47 -2.81
N LEU A 22 -15.75 -12.71 -1.83
CA LEU A 22 -15.39 -12.98 -0.42
C LEU A 22 -15.52 -14.46 -0.03
N ALA A 23 -15.76 -15.36 -0.99
CA ALA A 23 -15.74 -16.80 -0.74
C ALA A 23 -14.31 -17.28 -0.41
N GLY A 24 -14.19 -18.39 0.34
CA GLY A 24 -12.89 -19.02 0.62
C GLY A 24 -12.21 -18.59 1.93
N GLY A 25 -12.97 -18.03 2.89
CA GLY A 25 -12.46 -17.77 4.24
C GLY A 25 -12.04 -16.32 4.51
N TRP A 26 -12.46 -15.37 3.66
CA TRP A 26 -12.32 -13.94 3.94
C TRP A 26 -13.12 -13.57 5.19
N GLU A 27 -12.48 -12.85 6.10
CA GLU A 27 -13.11 -12.33 7.32
C GLU A 27 -13.08 -10.80 7.33
N LEU A 28 -14.16 -10.18 7.81
CA LEU A 28 -14.18 -8.74 8.03
C LEU A 28 -13.16 -8.39 9.13
N PHE A 29 -12.15 -7.61 8.77
CA PHE A 29 -11.08 -7.20 9.67
C PHE A 29 -11.44 -5.91 10.42
N THR A 30 -11.91 -4.90 9.71
CA THR A 30 -12.36 -3.63 10.30
C THR A 30 -13.29 -2.88 9.35
N GLU A 31 -14.11 -2.00 9.89
CA GLU A 31 -14.92 -1.05 9.13
C GLU A 31 -14.74 0.35 9.72
N THR A 32 -14.44 1.32 8.87
CA THR A 32 -14.21 2.71 9.28
C THR A 32 -14.52 3.66 8.13
N MET A 33 -15.17 4.78 8.41
CA MET A 33 -15.45 5.83 7.42
C MET A 33 -16.16 5.33 6.15
N GLY A 34 -17.04 4.33 6.27
CA GLY A 34 -17.73 3.72 5.12
C GLY A 34 -16.83 2.84 4.24
N VAL A 35 -15.67 2.43 4.77
CA VAL A 35 -14.72 1.51 4.14
C VAL A 35 -14.61 0.25 4.99
N GLN A 36 -14.89 -0.89 4.36
CA GLN A 36 -14.78 -2.23 4.90
C GLN A 36 -13.47 -2.87 4.43
N ILE A 37 -12.70 -3.42 5.36
CA ILE A 37 -11.48 -4.15 5.06
C ILE A 37 -11.70 -5.60 5.46
N TYR A 38 -11.56 -6.50 4.51
CA TYR A 38 -11.52 -7.94 4.71
C TYR A 38 -10.08 -8.42 4.65
N ARG A 39 -9.78 -9.49 5.38
CA ARG A 39 -8.47 -10.16 5.29
C ARG A 39 -8.66 -11.66 5.13
N LEU A 40 -7.71 -12.29 4.47
CA LEU A 40 -7.62 -13.73 4.30
C LEU A 40 -6.28 -14.20 4.84
N TYR A 41 -6.30 -15.11 5.81
CA TYR A 41 -5.09 -15.70 6.38
C TYR A 41 -4.67 -16.93 5.59
N ASP A 42 -3.46 -16.92 5.07
CA ASP A 42 -2.83 -18.10 4.48
C ASP A 42 -2.10 -18.90 5.57
N LYS A 43 -2.57 -20.12 5.81
CA LYS A 43 -2.00 -21.02 6.84
C LYS A 43 -0.64 -21.58 6.45
N GLU A 44 -0.32 -21.65 5.16
CA GLU A 44 0.95 -22.19 4.68
C GLU A 44 2.07 -21.17 4.83
N THR A 45 1.80 -19.92 4.45
CA THR A 45 2.81 -18.84 4.47
C THR A 45 2.76 -18.01 5.76
N GLY A 46 1.65 -18.02 6.49
CA GLY A 46 1.42 -17.18 7.66
C GLY A 46 1.18 -15.70 7.31
N LEU A 47 0.92 -15.39 6.03
CA LEU A 47 0.67 -14.04 5.53
C LEU A 47 -0.83 -13.74 5.41
N TYR A 48 -1.14 -12.47 5.15
CA TYR A 48 -2.50 -12.01 4.93
C TYR A 48 -2.64 -11.36 3.56
N GLU A 49 -3.74 -11.66 2.86
CA GLU A 49 -4.25 -10.88 1.74
C GLU A 49 -5.38 -9.99 2.22
N TYR A 50 -5.53 -8.79 1.66
CA TYR A 50 -6.52 -7.80 2.11
C TYR A 50 -7.38 -7.32 0.94
N LYS A 51 -8.68 -7.23 1.18
CA LYS A 51 -9.63 -6.59 0.26
C LYS A 51 -10.29 -5.41 0.95
N VAL A 52 -10.44 -4.32 0.23
CA VAL A 52 -11.03 -3.08 0.72
C VAL A 52 -12.19 -2.71 -0.19
N PHE A 53 -13.35 -2.45 0.41
CA PHE A 53 -14.56 -2.03 -0.29
C PHE A 53 -15.12 -0.80 0.40
N GLY A 54 -15.66 0.16 -0.33
CA GLY A 54 -16.34 1.28 0.30
C GLY A 54 -16.52 2.49 -0.58
N GLY A 55 -16.73 3.64 0.07
CA GLY A 55 -16.90 4.93 -0.60
C GLY A 55 -15.93 5.99 -0.07
N LEU A 56 -15.42 6.82 -0.98
CA LEU A 56 -14.74 8.07 -0.66
C LEU A 56 -15.67 9.23 -1.00
N SER A 57 -16.20 9.91 0.02
CA SER A 57 -17.02 11.11 -0.17
C SER A 57 -16.20 12.30 -0.67
N SER A 58 -16.84 13.19 -1.43
CA SER A 58 -16.27 14.49 -1.86
C SER A 58 -15.02 14.36 -2.73
N CYS A 59 -14.86 13.23 -3.42
CA CYS A 59 -13.77 12.94 -4.32
C CYS A 59 -14.35 12.26 -5.56
N THR A 60 -14.08 12.80 -6.75
CA THR A 60 -14.46 12.12 -7.99
C THR A 60 -13.47 11.00 -8.31
N PRO A 61 -13.89 9.94 -9.01
CA PRO A 61 -13.02 8.79 -9.27
C PRO A 61 -11.79 9.17 -10.10
N GLU A 62 -11.97 10.04 -11.09
CA GLU A 62 -10.89 10.60 -11.91
C GLU A 62 -9.86 11.34 -11.05
N LEU A 63 -10.33 12.23 -10.16
CA LEU A 63 -9.47 12.98 -9.26
C LEU A 63 -8.74 12.05 -8.29
N CYS A 64 -9.42 11.05 -7.75
CA CYS A 64 -8.83 10.04 -6.88
C CYS A 64 -7.71 9.29 -7.63
N ALA A 65 -7.97 8.88 -8.87
CA ALA A 65 -7.01 8.19 -9.72
C ALA A 65 -5.81 9.07 -10.06
N ASP A 66 -6.01 10.37 -10.34
CA ASP A 66 -4.92 11.32 -10.61
C ASP A 66 -4.03 11.51 -9.38
N VAL A 67 -4.62 11.76 -8.21
CA VAL A 67 -3.90 11.89 -6.93
C VAL A 67 -3.16 10.61 -6.58
N TYR A 68 -3.75 9.44 -6.86
CA TYR A 68 -3.11 8.16 -6.63
C TYR A 68 -1.88 7.97 -7.54
N MET A 69 -1.93 8.46 -8.77
CA MET A 69 -0.85 8.33 -9.75
C MET A 69 0.28 9.35 -9.54
N ASP A 70 0.01 10.55 -9.03
CA ASP A 70 1.03 11.60 -8.84
C ASP A 70 2.00 11.30 -7.68
N LEU A 71 3.17 10.77 -8.01
CA LEU A 71 4.24 10.46 -7.05
C LEU A 71 4.84 11.71 -6.39
N MET A 72 4.85 12.84 -7.09
CA MET A 72 5.38 14.10 -6.56
C MET A 72 4.43 14.69 -5.53
N TYR A 73 3.14 14.66 -5.83
CA TYR A 73 2.12 15.07 -4.87
C TYR A 73 2.05 14.11 -3.69
N ARG A 74 2.17 12.80 -3.93
CA ARG A 74 2.22 11.78 -2.87
C ARG A 74 3.29 12.08 -1.81
N LYS A 75 4.49 12.51 -2.23
CA LYS A 75 5.56 12.94 -1.32
C LYS A 75 5.22 14.16 -0.46
N HIS A 76 4.28 15.00 -0.91
CA HIS A 76 3.89 16.22 -0.22
C HIS A 76 2.92 15.93 0.94
N TRP A 77 1.97 15.02 0.75
CA TRP A 77 0.91 14.79 1.73
C TRP A 77 1.05 13.49 2.53
N ASP A 78 1.71 12.45 2.02
CA ASP A 78 1.84 11.18 2.73
C ASP A 78 3.06 11.14 3.66
N GLY A 79 2.80 11.21 4.97
CA GLY A 79 3.84 11.17 6.00
C GLY A 79 4.62 9.85 6.09
N TYR A 80 4.08 8.75 5.59
CA TYR A 80 4.73 7.43 5.59
C TYR A 80 5.78 7.30 4.48
N VAL A 81 5.76 8.17 3.46
CA VAL A 81 6.78 8.16 2.41
C VAL A 81 8.11 8.62 2.99
N LYS A 82 9.13 7.76 2.88
CA LYS A 82 10.53 8.12 3.14
C LYS A 82 11.22 8.58 1.86
N GLU A 83 11.02 7.84 0.77
CA GLU A 83 11.57 8.14 -0.54
C GLU A 83 10.66 7.53 -1.62
N LEU A 84 10.40 8.26 -2.70
CA LEU A 84 9.48 7.85 -3.77
C LEU A 84 9.86 8.50 -5.11
N TYR A 85 10.13 7.68 -6.12
CA TYR A 85 10.45 8.14 -7.48
C TYR A 85 10.29 7.03 -8.52
N GLU A 86 10.12 7.42 -9.78
CA GLU A 86 10.25 6.52 -10.93
C GLU A 86 11.70 6.46 -11.39
N LYS A 87 12.14 5.27 -11.80
CA LYS A 87 13.49 5.03 -12.31
C LYS A 87 13.46 4.01 -13.44
N ASP A 88 14.25 4.29 -14.48
CA ASP A 88 14.54 3.32 -15.54
C ASP A 88 15.60 2.32 -15.08
N PHE A 89 15.30 1.04 -15.26
CA PHE A 89 16.18 -0.09 -14.97
C PHE A 89 16.51 -0.86 -16.25
N GLY A 90 17.12 -0.17 -17.23
CA GLY A 90 17.55 -0.78 -18.48
C GLY A 90 16.41 -0.92 -19.49
N GLY A 91 15.64 0.15 -19.70
CA GLY A 91 14.48 0.19 -20.59
C GLY A 91 13.17 -0.24 -19.94
N GLN A 92 13.19 -0.48 -18.63
CA GLN A 92 12.03 -0.85 -17.81
C GLN A 92 11.85 0.18 -16.70
N THR A 93 10.86 1.05 -16.85
CA THR A 93 10.51 2.03 -15.81
C THR A 93 9.77 1.33 -14.66
N ALA A 94 10.26 1.51 -13.45
CA ALA A 94 9.60 1.06 -12.24
C ALA A 94 9.59 2.15 -11.16
N ILE A 95 8.68 2.01 -10.22
CA ILE A 95 8.54 2.88 -9.07
C ILE A 95 9.37 2.31 -7.93
N TYR A 96 10.25 3.13 -7.39
CA TYR A 96 10.91 2.92 -6.11
C TYR A 96 10.10 3.58 -5.00
N TRP A 97 9.77 2.84 -3.95
CA TRP A 97 9.08 3.39 -2.78
C TRP A 97 9.67 2.84 -1.48
N GLU A 98 10.21 3.74 -0.65
CA GLU A 98 10.60 3.45 0.72
C GLU A 98 9.53 3.97 1.70
N VAL A 99 8.96 3.07 2.50
CA VAL A 99 7.89 3.35 3.46
C VAL A 99 8.44 3.29 4.89
N LYS A 100 8.10 4.29 5.72
CA LYS A 100 8.40 4.28 7.15
C LYS A 100 7.36 3.42 7.87
N TYR A 101 7.80 2.44 8.65
CA TYR A 101 6.89 1.83 9.63
C TYR A 101 6.59 2.81 10.76
N PRO A 102 5.37 2.78 11.30
CA PRO A 102 5.08 3.47 12.55
C PRO A 102 6.00 2.89 13.63
N PHE A 103 6.78 3.77 14.26
CA PHE A 103 7.58 3.39 15.42
C PHE A 103 6.64 2.91 16.54
N PRO A 104 7.00 1.87 17.32
CA PRO A 104 6.15 1.40 18.40
C PRO A 104 5.73 2.56 19.31
N LEU A 105 4.41 2.74 19.43
CA LEU A 105 3.80 3.70 20.33
C LEU A 105 4.03 3.23 21.77
N SER A 106 5.12 3.69 22.38
CA SER A 106 5.53 3.53 23.79
C SER A 106 5.82 2.09 24.27
N ASN A 107 6.81 1.98 25.17
CA ASN A 107 7.31 0.80 25.90
C ASN A 107 6.43 -0.46 25.78
N ARG A 108 6.70 -1.28 24.78
CA ARG A 108 6.17 -2.64 24.70
C ARG A 108 7.32 -3.55 24.30
N ASP A 109 7.57 -4.58 25.11
CA ASP A 109 8.53 -5.62 24.83
C ASP A 109 8.11 -6.36 23.55
N VAL A 110 8.66 -5.95 22.41
CA VAL A 110 8.52 -6.68 21.15
C VAL A 110 9.70 -7.64 21.09
N SER A 111 9.47 -8.88 21.53
CA SER A 111 10.42 -9.97 21.32
C SER A 111 10.41 -10.36 19.84
N PHE A 112 11.48 -10.04 19.12
CA PHE A 112 11.69 -10.47 17.73
C PHE A 112 12.14 -11.93 17.69
N SER A 113 11.61 -12.70 16.73
CA SER A 113 11.96 -14.11 16.54
C SER A 113 13.36 -14.28 15.93
N SER A 114 13.98 -15.38 16.31
CA SER A 114 15.42 -15.50 16.58
C SER A 114 16.27 -16.03 15.43
N HIS A 115 16.32 -15.33 14.28
CA HIS A 115 17.24 -15.72 13.19
C HIS A 115 18.27 -14.66 12.79
N ILE A 116 18.45 -13.61 13.61
CA ILE A 116 19.60 -12.70 13.49
C ILE A 116 20.24 -12.58 14.89
N TYR A 117 20.79 -13.68 15.40
CA TYR A 117 21.57 -13.70 16.63
C TYR A 117 22.98 -14.19 16.34
N HIS A 118 23.84 -13.28 15.92
CA HIS A 118 25.27 -13.36 16.24
C HIS A 118 25.80 -11.93 16.31
N PHE A 119 25.59 -11.25 17.44
CA PHE A 119 26.51 -10.27 18.08
C PHE A 119 25.88 -9.52 19.28
N GLY A 120 24.86 -10.06 19.95
CA GLY A 120 24.08 -9.32 20.95
C GLY A 120 24.17 -9.86 22.37
N PHE A 121 25.36 -10.01 22.98
CA PHE A 121 25.43 -10.28 24.43
C PHE A 121 26.64 -9.71 25.19
N ILE A 122 27.55 -8.94 24.57
CA ILE A 122 28.71 -8.35 25.29
C ILE A 122 28.72 -6.79 25.28
N PHE A 123 27.85 -6.12 24.52
CA PHE A 123 27.86 -4.65 24.40
C PHE A 123 26.70 -3.94 25.13
N SER A 124 26.23 -4.47 26.26
CA SER A 124 25.15 -3.83 27.03
C SER A 124 25.59 -2.63 27.91
N CYS A 125 26.88 -2.24 27.89
CA CYS A 125 27.40 -1.15 28.74
C CYS A 125 28.08 0.02 28.03
N PHE A 126 28.14 0.05 26.70
CA PHE A 126 28.69 1.20 25.97
C PHE A 126 27.85 1.45 24.72
N TYR A 127 27.55 2.73 24.46
CA TYR A 127 26.84 3.33 23.31
C TYR A 127 25.42 3.85 23.57
N SER A 128 25.40 5.13 23.95
CA SER A 128 24.80 6.26 23.21
C SER A 128 23.38 6.11 22.65
N GLN A 129 22.59 7.16 22.88
CA GLN A 129 21.21 7.46 22.46
C GLN A 129 20.88 7.31 20.96
N ASP A 130 21.76 6.75 20.13
CA ASP A 130 21.62 6.65 18.68
C ASP A 130 21.10 5.28 18.18
N TYR A 131 21.08 4.25 19.02
CA TYR A 131 20.67 2.88 18.60
C TYR A 131 19.17 2.58 18.68
N PHE A 132 18.36 3.47 19.26
CA PHE A 132 16.92 3.23 19.43
C PHE A 132 16.06 3.63 18.23
N SER A 133 16.67 4.01 17.10
CA SER A 133 15.96 4.35 15.85
C SER A 133 15.98 3.25 14.79
N LEU A 134 15.74 1.99 15.19
CA LEU A 134 15.32 0.97 14.24
C LEU A 134 13.88 1.26 13.79
N GLN A 135 13.70 2.32 13.00
CA GLN A 135 12.53 2.45 12.15
C GLN A 135 12.59 1.32 11.14
N PHE A 136 11.68 0.35 11.25
CA PHE A 136 11.47 -0.62 10.18
C PHE A 136 11.11 0.16 8.91
N LYS A 137 11.78 -0.14 7.81
CA LYS A 137 11.53 0.49 6.52
C LYS A 137 11.34 -0.61 5.51
N LEU A 138 10.30 -0.47 4.70
CA LEU A 138 10.07 -1.36 3.58
C LEU A 138 10.50 -0.67 2.30
N GLN A 139 11.16 -1.42 1.43
CA GLN A 139 11.58 -1.01 0.10
C GLN A 139 10.80 -1.80 -0.93
N TYR A 140 9.99 -1.10 -1.72
CA TYR A 140 9.24 -1.65 -2.84
C TYR A 140 9.88 -1.20 -4.15
N VAL A 141 9.94 -2.13 -5.09
CA VAL A 141 10.28 -1.87 -6.50
C VAL A 141 9.23 -2.56 -7.35
N TYR A 142 8.38 -1.78 -8.00
CA TYR A 142 7.17 -2.28 -8.63
C TYR A 142 6.83 -1.50 -9.90
N VAL A 143 6.12 -2.14 -10.81
CA VAL A 143 5.47 -1.47 -11.94
C VAL A 143 4.03 -1.17 -11.58
N ARG A 144 3.51 -0.08 -12.16
CA ARG A 144 2.11 0.32 -12.00
C ARG A 144 1.55 0.78 -13.33
N GLU A 145 0.35 0.34 -13.65
CA GLU A 145 -0.37 0.72 -14.86
C GLU A 145 -1.78 1.16 -14.50
N ARG A 146 -2.22 2.29 -15.06
CA ARG A 146 -3.60 2.77 -14.97
C ARG A 146 -4.27 2.59 -16.33
N ARG A 147 -5.50 2.11 -16.33
CA ARG A 147 -6.40 2.15 -17.49
C ARG A 147 -7.74 2.75 -17.09
N ASP A 148 -8.23 3.62 -17.97
CA ASP A 148 -9.53 4.26 -17.84
C ASP A 148 -10.45 3.52 -18.81
N LEU A 149 -11.29 2.66 -18.26
CA LEU A 149 -12.14 1.73 -18.99
C LEU A 149 -13.53 2.32 -19.17
N ASP A 150 -14.12 2.05 -20.34
CA ASP A 150 -15.55 2.25 -20.60
C ASP A 150 -16.19 0.86 -20.69
N VAL A 151 -17.00 0.50 -19.69
CA VAL A 151 -17.68 -0.79 -19.58
C VAL A 151 -19.18 -0.53 -19.57
N ASP A 152 -19.85 -0.86 -20.66
CA ASP A 152 -21.30 -0.65 -20.82
C ASP A 152 -21.75 0.81 -20.54
N GLY A 153 -20.92 1.80 -20.93
CA GLY A 153 -21.18 3.23 -20.69
C GLY A 153 -20.78 3.71 -19.30
N ARG A 154 -20.20 2.84 -18.47
CA ARG A 154 -19.68 3.16 -17.14
C ARG A 154 -18.19 3.45 -17.25
N LYS A 155 -17.76 4.58 -16.69
CA LYS A 155 -16.33 4.91 -16.59
C LYS A 155 -15.74 4.31 -15.33
N ILE A 156 -14.77 3.42 -15.49
CA ILE A 156 -14.10 2.74 -14.40
C ILE A 156 -12.59 2.98 -14.53
N TRP A 157 -11.97 3.46 -13.45
CA TRP A 157 -10.52 3.65 -13.38
C TRP A 157 -9.92 2.47 -12.66
N VAL A 158 -9.01 1.76 -13.32
CA VAL A 158 -8.34 0.60 -12.74
C VAL A 158 -6.84 0.84 -12.73
N ILE A 159 -6.23 0.63 -11.58
CA ILE A 159 -4.80 0.79 -11.34
C ILE A 159 -4.27 -0.52 -10.80
N LEU A 160 -3.34 -1.14 -11.52
CA LEU A 160 -2.68 -2.37 -11.11
C LEU A 160 -1.24 -2.09 -10.76
N ALA A 161 -0.73 -2.76 -9.73
CA ALA A 161 0.67 -2.69 -9.34
C ALA A 161 1.18 -4.08 -8.93
N ARG A 162 2.43 -4.39 -9.27
CA ARG A 162 3.09 -5.63 -8.82
C ARG A 162 4.61 -5.46 -8.74
N SER A 163 5.24 -6.19 -7.83
CA SER A 163 6.70 -6.19 -7.67
C SER A 163 7.41 -6.65 -8.94
N CYS A 164 8.63 -6.16 -9.11
CA CYS A 164 9.53 -6.57 -10.19
C CYS A 164 10.87 -7.00 -9.58
N PRO A 165 10.93 -8.18 -8.95
CA PRO A 165 12.12 -8.63 -8.22
C PRO A 165 13.34 -8.85 -9.14
N GLU A 166 13.14 -8.98 -10.45
CA GLU A 166 14.23 -9.16 -11.42
C GLU A 166 14.96 -7.85 -11.75
N LEU A 167 14.40 -6.68 -11.40
CA LEU A 167 15.05 -5.41 -11.70
C LEU A 167 16.31 -5.21 -10.86
N PRO A 168 17.43 -4.73 -11.46
CA PRO A 168 18.71 -4.54 -10.79
C PRO A 168 18.70 -3.31 -9.86
N CYS A 169 17.87 -3.35 -8.81
CA CYS A 169 17.78 -2.33 -7.78
C CYS A 169 18.39 -2.86 -6.48
N ALA A 170 19.49 -2.27 -6.04
CA ALA A 170 20.20 -2.68 -4.82
C ALA A 170 19.32 -2.58 -3.56
N GLU A 171 19.43 -3.58 -2.70
CA GLU A 171 18.86 -3.54 -1.35
C GLU A 171 19.63 -2.53 -0.48
N LYS A 172 18.92 -1.79 0.37
CA LYS A 172 19.54 -0.82 1.27
C LYS A 172 19.78 -1.46 2.64
N SER A 173 20.95 -1.20 3.22
CA SER A 173 21.23 -1.61 4.60
C SER A 173 20.21 -1.01 5.57
N GLY A 174 19.65 -1.84 6.45
CA GLY A 174 18.61 -1.45 7.41
C GLY A 174 17.22 -1.22 6.81
N VAL A 175 16.99 -1.61 5.55
CA VAL A 175 15.70 -1.52 4.87
C VAL A 175 15.35 -2.89 4.28
N LEU A 176 14.14 -3.35 4.53
CA LEU A 176 13.68 -4.67 4.12
C LEU A 176 13.08 -4.61 2.71
N ARG A 177 13.62 -5.40 1.79
CA ARG A 177 13.11 -5.49 0.41
C ARG A 177 11.85 -6.34 0.36
N VAL A 178 10.74 -5.75 -0.08
CA VAL A 178 9.51 -6.48 -0.41
C VAL A 178 9.66 -7.02 -1.83
N ARG A 179 9.70 -8.36 -1.96
CA ARG A 179 9.90 -9.06 -3.24
C ARG A 179 8.60 -9.54 -3.87
N ASP A 180 7.59 -9.79 -3.05
CA ASP A 180 6.27 -10.22 -3.49
C ASP A 180 5.26 -9.17 -3.05
N TYR A 181 4.72 -8.45 -4.02
CA TYR A 181 3.74 -7.40 -3.83
C TYR A 181 2.81 -7.40 -5.04
N LYS A 182 1.51 -7.39 -4.79
CA LYS A 182 0.47 -7.22 -5.82
C LYS A 182 -0.63 -6.32 -5.25
N GLN A 183 -1.14 -5.45 -6.09
CA GLN A 183 -2.26 -4.58 -5.76
C GLN A 183 -3.12 -4.36 -6.99
N SER A 184 -4.43 -4.41 -6.80
CA SER A 184 -5.42 -3.93 -7.76
C SER A 184 -6.27 -2.88 -7.11
N PHE A 185 -6.54 -1.77 -7.79
CA PHE A 185 -7.37 -0.69 -7.29
C PHE A 185 -8.34 -0.27 -8.38
N ALA A 186 -9.64 -0.41 -8.12
CA ALA A 186 -10.69 -0.04 -9.04
C ALA A 186 -11.58 1.04 -8.42
N LEU A 187 -11.96 2.02 -9.24
CA LEU A 187 -12.68 3.21 -8.84
C LEU A 187 -13.82 3.46 -9.82
N GLU A 188 -14.99 3.79 -9.29
CA GLU A 188 -16.15 4.21 -10.07
C GLU A 188 -16.92 5.30 -9.32
N SER A 189 -17.73 6.08 -10.03
CA SER A 189 -18.67 7.01 -9.39
C SER A 189 -19.62 6.26 -8.47
N ASP A 190 -19.91 6.81 -7.29
CA ASP A 190 -20.97 6.30 -6.42
C ASP A 190 -22.39 6.70 -6.88
N GLY A 191 -22.51 7.33 -8.06
CA GLY A 191 -23.75 7.89 -8.58
C GLY A 191 -24.09 9.27 -8.02
N ALA A 192 -23.27 9.80 -7.10
CA ALA A 192 -23.40 11.11 -6.49
C ALA A 192 -22.09 11.92 -6.69
N ALA A 193 -21.55 12.48 -5.61
CA ALA A 193 -20.33 13.30 -5.63
C ALA A 193 -19.12 12.58 -5.00
N GLY A 194 -19.20 11.25 -4.86
CA GLY A 194 -18.14 10.43 -4.29
C GLY A 194 -17.63 9.37 -5.26
N THR A 195 -16.83 8.47 -4.72
CA THR A 195 -16.19 7.39 -5.45
C THR A 195 -16.42 6.07 -4.73
N LYS A 196 -16.99 5.09 -5.41
CA LYS A 196 -16.99 3.68 -5.00
C LYS A 196 -15.59 3.10 -5.26
N VAL A 197 -15.03 2.42 -4.27
CA VAL A 197 -13.66 1.88 -4.33
C VAL A 197 -13.62 0.40 -4.05
N PHE A 198 -12.75 -0.29 -4.78
CA PHE A 198 -12.27 -1.64 -4.49
C PHE A 198 -10.75 -1.65 -4.51
N MET A 199 -10.13 -2.27 -3.51
CA MET A 199 -8.70 -2.57 -3.53
C MET A 199 -8.47 -4.03 -3.13
N ASN A 200 -7.65 -4.76 -3.88
CA ASN A 200 -6.98 -5.96 -3.39
C ASN A 200 -5.52 -5.63 -3.12
N TYR A 201 -4.98 -6.10 -2.00
CA TYR A 201 -3.62 -5.81 -1.56
C TYR A 201 -2.99 -7.05 -0.94
N PHE A 202 -1.80 -7.38 -1.40
CA PHE A 202 -0.93 -8.37 -0.80
C PHE A 202 0.51 -7.90 -0.86
N ASP A 203 1.24 -8.06 0.24
CA ASP A 203 2.68 -8.04 0.22
C ASP A 203 3.27 -9.10 1.16
N ASN A 204 4.49 -9.52 0.85
CA ASN A 204 5.31 -10.34 1.74
C ASN A 204 6.39 -9.45 2.36
N PRO A 205 6.20 -8.99 3.61
CA PRO A 205 7.18 -8.19 4.32
C PRO A 205 8.33 -9.04 4.89
N GLY A 206 8.59 -10.26 4.41
CA GLY A 206 9.75 -11.07 4.81
C GLY A 206 9.73 -11.56 6.26
N GLY A 207 8.55 -11.58 6.90
CA GLY A 207 8.36 -12.00 8.29
C GLY A 207 6.93 -11.81 8.78
N THR A 208 6.66 -12.20 10.02
CA THR A 208 5.32 -12.05 10.63
C THR A 208 5.07 -10.60 11.03
N ILE A 209 3.94 -10.03 10.60
CA ILE A 209 3.51 -8.70 11.04
C ILE A 209 3.03 -8.78 12.51
N PRO A 210 3.60 -8.01 13.45
CA PRO A 210 3.18 -8.05 14.84
C PRO A 210 1.69 -7.67 15.02
N THR A 211 0.98 -8.38 15.89
CA THR A 211 -0.47 -8.13 16.14
C THR A 211 -0.75 -6.70 16.61
N TRP A 212 0.17 -6.08 17.36
CA TRP A 212 0.02 -4.68 17.79
C TRP A 212 -0.03 -3.72 16.60
N LEU A 213 0.74 -4.00 15.54
CA LEU A 213 0.82 -3.17 14.35
C LEU A 213 -0.44 -3.32 13.51
N VAL A 214 -0.91 -4.54 13.35
CA VAL A 214 -2.20 -4.86 12.71
C VAL A 214 -3.34 -4.09 13.42
N ASN A 215 -3.38 -4.13 14.75
CA ASN A 215 -4.38 -3.41 15.54
C ASN A 215 -4.25 -1.88 15.43
N TRP A 216 -3.03 -1.35 15.39
CA TRP A 216 -2.80 0.08 15.17
C TRP A 216 -3.25 0.51 13.76
N ALA A 217 -2.96 -0.30 12.74
CA ALA A 217 -3.36 -0.02 11.38
C ALA A 217 -4.88 0.06 11.26
N ALA A 218 -5.61 -0.89 11.87
CA ALA A 218 -7.07 -0.88 11.89
C ALA A 218 -7.67 0.34 12.61
N LYS A 219 -7.10 0.73 13.76
CA LYS A 219 -7.68 1.76 14.64
C LYS A 219 -7.26 3.18 14.30
N SER A 220 -6.09 3.37 13.71
CA SER A 220 -5.47 4.69 13.55
C SER A 220 -4.83 4.87 12.18
N GLY A 221 -4.09 3.87 11.69
CA GLY A 221 -3.39 3.96 10.41
C GLY A 221 -4.33 4.18 9.22
N VAL A 222 -5.28 3.26 9.00
CA VAL A 222 -6.24 3.32 7.88
C VAL A 222 -7.16 4.54 7.98
N PRO A 223 -7.83 4.84 9.12
CA PRO A 223 -8.65 6.03 9.22
C PRO A 223 -7.86 7.33 8.96
N GLY A 224 -6.62 7.40 9.44
CA GLY A 224 -5.73 8.53 9.17
C GLY A 224 -5.42 8.67 7.69
N PHE A 225 -5.00 7.57 7.04
CA PHE A 225 -4.70 7.54 5.62
C PHE A 225 -5.90 7.95 4.76
N LEU A 226 -7.11 7.45 5.07
CA LEU A 226 -8.32 7.82 4.32
C LEU A 226 -8.62 9.32 4.44
N LYS A 227 -8.47 9.92 5.63
CA LYS A 227 -8.62 11.38 5.84
C LYS A 227 -7.56 12.17 5.05
N ASP A 228 -6.31 11.72 5.09
CA ASP A 228 -5.22 12.38 4.37
C ASP A 228 -5.43 12.30 2.86
N MET A 229 -5.91 11.16 2.34
CA MET A 229 -6.27 10.99 0.93
C MET A 229 -7.42 11.91 0.51
N GLN A 230 -8.50 12.00 1.32
CA GLN A 230 -9.62 12.92 1.04
C GLN A 230 -9.17 14.38 1.06
N LYS A 231 -8.29 14.75 2.00
CA LYS A 231 -7.70 16.09 2.10
C LYS A 231 -6.79 16.38 0.89
N ALA A 232 -5.98 15.41 0.48
CA ALA A 232 -5.13 15.50 -0.70
C ALA A 232 -5.96 15.71 -1.97
N CYS A 233 -7.05 14.96 -2.14
CA CYS A 233 -7.96 15.17 -3.27
C CYS A 233 -8.56 16.57 -3.29
N SER A 234 -9.00 17.07 -2.13
CA SER A 234 -9.55 18.43 -2.00
C SER A 234 -8.51 19.52 -2.31
N GLY A 235 -7.24 19.29 -1.94
CA GLY A 235 -6.13 20.23 -2.16
C GLY A 235 -5.43 20.13 -3.52
N TYR A 236 -5.72 19.09 -4.31
CA TYR A 236 -4.95 18.77 -5.51
C TYR A 236 -5.01 19.88 -6.57
N LYS A 237 -6.19 20.47 -6.81
CA LYS A 237 -6.35 21.58 -7.76
C LYS A 237 -5.44 22.77 -7.42
N HIS A 238 -5.34 23.12 -6.14
CA HIS A 238 -4.49 24.21 -5.68
C HIS A 238 -3.01 23.86 -5.84
N TYR A 239 -2.61 22.62 -5.52
CA TYR A 239 -1.23 22.16 -5.73
C TYR A 239 -0.82 22.23 -7.20
N TYR A 240 -1.68 21.74 -8.11
CA TYR A 240 -1.38 21.70 -9.53
C TYR A 240 -1.21 23.10 -10.14
N GLN A 241 -1.94 24.11 -9.64
CA GLN A 241 -1.83 25.50 -10.09
C GLN A 241 -0.52 26.19 -9.68
N HIS A 242 0.19 25.66 -8.68
CA HIS A 242 1.43 26.25 -8.13
C HIS A 242 2.67 25.38 -8.42
N LYS A 243 2.54 24.40 -9.31
CA LYS A 243 3.63 23.56 -9.81
C LYS A 243 4.27 24.22 -11.03
#